data_AF-R1E7X2-F1
#
_entry.id   AF-R1E7X2-F1
#
_cell.length_a   1.000
_cell.length_b   1.000
_cell.length_c   1.000
_cell.angle_alpha   90.00
_cell.angle_beta   90.00
_cell.angle_gamma   90.00
#
_symmetry.space_group_name_H-M   'P 1'
#
loop_
_entity.id
_entity.type
_entity.pdbx_description
1 polymer ?
#
loop_
_entity_poly.entity_id
_entity_poly.type
_entity_poly.pdbx_seq_one_letter_code
_entity_poly.pdbx_strand_id
1 'polypeptide(L)' 'VLVVTLRVGAVGMTLTSANRVYLFEPAFNPAAEVQAAGRIHRLGQTKDVLVTRFVYRDSIEENI' A
#
# COMPACT_ATOMS: atom_id res chain seq x y z
N VAL A 1 2.12 -8.96 -11.64
CA VAL A 1 1.58 -8.71 -10.29
C VAL A 1 2.69 -9.03 -9.30
N LEU A 2 2.97 -8.15 -8.35
CA LEU A 2 3.99 -8.35 -7.32
C LEU A 2 3.28 -8.50 -5.97
N VAL A 3 3.61 -9.55 -5.21
CA VAL A 3 3.10 -9.79 -3.87
C VAL A 3 4.26 -9.64 -2.90
N VAL A 4 4.12 -8.75 -1.93
CA VAL A 4 5.11 -8.48 -0.89
C VAL A 4 4.37 -8.21 0.42
N THR A 5 5.04 -8.49 1.54
CA THR A 5 4.52 -8.09 2.85
C THR A 5 4.62 -6.58 3.01
N LEU A 6 3.70 -5.97 3.78
CA LEU A 6 3.69 -4.53 4.00
C LEU A 6 5.02 -4.01 4.55
N ARG A 7 5.61 -4.75 5.49
CA ARG A 7 6.89 -4.40 6.12
C ARG A 7 8.04 -4.29 5.11
N VAL A 8 8.12 -5.21 4.15
CA VAL A 8 9.15 -5.17 3.10
C VAL A 8 8.83 -4.06 2.10
N GLY A 9 7.57 -3.92 1.71
CA GLY A 9 7.12 -2.85 0.79
C GLY A 9 7.38 -1.44 1.33
N ALA A 10 7.41 -1.26 2.65
CA ALA A 10 7.67 0.03 3.29
C ALA A 10 9.14 0.47 3.22
N VAL A 11 10.10 -0.40 2.89
CA VAL A 11 11.55 -0.09 2.97
C VAL A 11 12.30 -0.28 1.65
N GLY A 12 13.15 0.68 1.29
CA GLY A 12 14.23 0.51 0.31
C GLY A 12 13.87 0.24 -1.15
N MET A 13 12.58 0.07 -1.50
CA MET A 13 12.14 -0.27 -2.86
C MET A 13 11.71 0.96 -3.68
N THR A 14 11.83 0.85 -5.01
CA THR A 14 11.25 1.80 -5.98
C THR A 14 10.37 1.01 -6.94
N LEU A 15 9.08 1.33 -6.95
CA LEU A 15 8.03 0.58 -7.65
C LEU A 15 7.24 1.48 -8.60
N THR A 16 7.91 2.45 -9.23
CA THR A 16 7.31 3.45 -10.14
C THR A 16 6.73 2.84 -11.43
N SER A 17 7.04 1.58 -11.75
CA SER A 17 6.39 0.86 -12.86
C SER A 17 4.95 0.45 -12.56
N ALA A 18 4.58 0.35 -11.29
CA ALA A 18 3.21 0.08 -10.86
C ALA A 18 2.42 1.38 -10.68
N ASN A 19 1.09 1.30 -10.72
CA ASN A 19 0.20 2.43 -10.40
C ASN A 19 -1.09 2.00 -9.68
N ARG A 20 -1.15 0.75 -9.22
CA ARG A 20 -2.27 0.21 -8.44
C ARG A 20 -1.70 -0.52 -7.22
N VAL A 21 -2.28 -0.23 -6.06
CA VAL A 21 -1.90 -0.81 -4.78
C VAL A 21 -3.12 -1.43 -4.14
N TYR A 22 -2.98 -2.69 -3.71
CA TYR A 22 -4.03 -3.44 -3.04
C TYR A 22 -3.53 -3.81 -1.65
N LEU A 23 -4.12 -3.20 -0.62
CA LEU A 23 -3.81 -3.45 0.79
C LEU A 23 -4.88 -4.39 1.34
N PHE A 24 -4.50 -5.64 1.60
CA PHE A 24 -5.42 -6.71 2.00
C PHE A 24 -5.66 -6.79 3.51
N GLU A 25 -4.72 -6.33 4.31
CA GLU A 25 -4.79 -6.33 5.77
C GLU A 25 -4.50 -4.91 6.28
N PRO A 26 -5.30 -4.37 7.21
CA PRO A 26 -5.02 -3.08 7.82
C PRO A 26 -3.83 -3.18 8.77
N ALA A 27 -2.93 -2.21 8.68
CA ALA A 27 -1.82 -2.08 9.60
C ALA A 27 -2.21 -1.26 10.82
N PHE A 28 -1.81 -1.73 12.01
CA PHE A 28 -1.91 -0.93 13.25
C PHE A 28 -1.26 0.46 13.13
N ASN A 29 -0.25 0.59 12.27
CA ASN A 29 0.39 1.86 11.96
C ASN A 29 0.04 2.27 10.52
N PRO A 30 -0.90 3.21 10.32
CA PRO A 30 -1.24 3.73 8.99
C PRO A 30 -0.06 4.31 8.24
N ALA A 31 0.97 4.82 8.93
CA ALA A 31 2.16 5.37 8.28
C ALA A 31 2.94 4.30 7.50
N ALA A 32 2.87 3.04 7.89
CA ALA A 32 3.51 1.94 7.15
C ALA A 32 2.84 1.72 5.78
N GLU A 33 1.51 1.78 5.72
CA GLU A 33 0.74 1.71 4.47
C GLU A 33 1.06 2.87 3.55
N VAL A 34 1.07 4.09 4.09
CA VAL A 34 1.43 5.31 3.34
C VAL A 34 2.86 5.21 2.82
N GLN A 35 3.79 4.71 3.62
CA GLN A 35 5.19 4.55 3.23
C GLN A 35 5.37 3.50 2.11
N ALA A 36 4.65 2.39 2.19
CA ALA A 36 4.64 1.36 1.16
C ALA A 36 4.02 1.88 -0.15
N ALA A 37 2.87 2.55 -0.08
CA ALA A 37 2.24 3.18 -1.24
C ALA A 37 3.14 4.27 -1.86
N GLY A 38 3.89 5.00 -1.04
CA GLY A 38 4.89 5.99 -1.46
C GLY A 38 6.08 5.40 -2.23
N ARG A 39 6.24 4.07 -2.28
CA ARG A 39 7.23 3.44 -3.19
C ARG A 39 6.77 3.42 -4.64
N ILE A 40 5.46 3.54 -4.85
CA ILE A 40 4.77 3.53 -6.14
C ILE A 40 4.42 4.96 -6.55
N HIS A 41 3.83 5.73 -5.63
CA HIS A 41 3.63 7.17 -5.78
C HIS A 41 4.94 7.91 -5.44
N ARG A 42 5.84 7.97 -6.42
CA ARG A 42 7.18 8.53 -6.27
C ARG A 42 7.58 9.39 -7.47
N LEU A 43 8.64 10.17 -7.32
CA LEU A 43 9.25 10.94 -8.41
C LEU A 43 9.47 10.06 -9.66
N GLY A 44 9.05 10.56 -10.82
CA GLY A 44 9.09 9.82 -12.09
C GLY A 44 7.82 9.02 -12.40
N GLN A 45 6.85 8.97 -11.49
CA GLN A 45 5.52 8.42 -11.79
C GLN A 45 4.72 9.39 -12.67
N THR A 46 4.17 8.89 -13.77
CA THR A 46 3.39 9.69 -14.74
C THR A 46 1.91 9.32 -14.78
N LYS A 47 1.54 8.21 -14.14
CA LYS A 47 0.17 7.71 -14.06
C LYS A 47 -0.40 7.93 -12.67
N ASP A 48 -1.71 8.17 -12.60
CA ASP A 48 -2.41 8.22 -11.33
C ASP A 48 -2.26 6.88 -10.58
N VAL A 49 -1.91 6.99 -9.30
CA VAL A 49 -1.72 5.85 -8.41
C VAL A 49 -3.01 5.65 -7.60
N LEU A 50 -3.67 4.52 -7.82
CA LEU A 50 -4.85 4.13 -7.05
C LEU A 50 -4.44 3.20 -5.91
N VAL A 51 -4.77 3.58 -4.68
CA VAL A 51 -4.61 2.75 -3.49
C VAL A 51 -5.98 2.26 -3.05
N THR A 52 -6.16 0.95 -2.98
CA THR A 52 -7.38 0.31 -2.52
C THR A 52 -7.08 -0.48 -1.25
N ARG A 53 -7.78 -0.14 -0.17
CA ARG A 53 -7.73 -0.85 1.10
C ARG A 53 -8.95 -1.77 1.20
N PHE A 54 -8.71 -3.05 1.46
CA PHE A 54 -9.75 -4.01 1.78
C PHE A 54 -9.97 -4.01 3.29
N VAL A 55 -11.23 -4.04 3.69
CA VAL A 55 -11.66 -4.14 5.08
C VAL A 55 -12.84 -5.10 5.09
N TYR A 56 -12.79 -6.13 5.93
CA TYR A 56 -13.93 -7.03 6.11
C TYR A 56 -15.03 -6.35 6.93
N ARG A 57 -16.26 -6.41 6.43
CA ARG A 57 -17.43 -5.91 7.15
C ARG A 57 -17.68 -6.70 8.43
N ASP A 58 -18.17 -6.02 9.45
CA ASP A 58 -18.50 -6.59 10.76
C ASP A 58 -17.28 -7.29 11.43
N SER A 59 -16.08 -6.77 11.19
CA SER A 59 -14.83 -7.32 11.72
C SER A 59 -14.05 -6.28 12.53
N ILE A 60 -13.05 -6.76 13.27
CA ILE A 60 -12.15 -5.88 14.04
C ILE A 60 -11.41 -4.87 13.16
N GLU A 61 -11.25 -5.16 11.87
CA GLU A 61 -10.52 -4.34 10.90
C GLU A 61 -11.16 -2.98 10.65
N GLU A 62 -12.48 -2.83 10.87
CA GLU A 62 -13.17 -1.54 10.70
C GLU A 62 -12.70 -0.48 11.71
N ASN A 63 -12.14 -0.93 12.84
CA ASN A 63 -11.71 -0.07 13.94
C ASN A 63 -10.18 0.14 13.98
N ILE A 64 -9.45 -0.32 12.94
CA ILE A 64 -7.99 -0.20 12.79
C ILE A 64 -7.66 0.93 11.79
#